data_AF-A0A8D9F4Y6-F1
#
_entry.id   AF-A0A8D9F4Y6-F1
#
_cell.length_a   1.000
_cell.length_b   1.000
_cell.length_c   1.000
_cell.angle_alpha   90.00
_cell.angle_beta   90.00
_cell.angle_gamma   90.00
#
_symmetry.space_group_name_H-M   'P 1'
#
loop_
_entity.id
_entity.type
_entity.pdbx_description
1 polymer ?
#
loop_
_entity_poly.entity_id
_entity_poly.type
_entity_poly.pdbx_seq_one_letter_code
_entity_poly.pdbx_strand_id
1 'polypeptide(L)'
;MQTFHYVYRLADFNCYEAVREYRRQFPHRRIPDRRTFANVFQFFRDHGRYPNQEIRHERVRFRNMIDYDRVLEHFEENPHTSLRRASLASDIPTRTIHQF
;
A
#
# COMPACT_ATOMS: atom_id res chain seq x y z
N MET A 1 -0.24 -14.02 -2.25
CA MET A 1 0.31 -14.19 -0.89
C MET A 1 0.22 -15.63 -0.39
N GLN A 2 -0.85 -16.38 -0.70
CA GLN A 2 -0.99 -17.80 -0.34
C GLN A 2 0.18 -18.70 -0.80
N THR A 3 0.79 -18.44 -1.95
CA THR A 3 1.95 -19.20 -2.46
C THR A 3 3.18 -19.10 -1.54
N PHE A 4 3.37 -17.97 -0.84
CA PHE A 4 4.50 -17.80 0.08
C PHE A 4 4.38 -18.68 1.31
N HIS A 5 3.19 -18.71 1.89
CA HIS A 5 2.91 -19.57 3.04
C HIS A 5 3.06 -21.05 2.71
N TYR A 6 2.58 -21.47 1.53
CA TYR A 6 2.75 -22.85 1.07
C TYR A 6 4.23 -23.24 0.95
N VAL A 7 5.03 -22.42 0.26
CA VAL A 7 6.48 -22.68 0.11
C VAL A 7 7.21 -22.62 1.46
N TYR A 8 6.82 -21.71 2.35
CA TYR A 8 7.41 -21.61 3.69
C TYR A 8 7.11 -22.83 4.55
N ARG A 9 5.88 -23.36 4.46
CA ARG A 9 5.48 -24.59 5.14
C ARG A 9 6.20 -25.82 4.58
N LEU A 10 6.37 -25.91 3.25
CA LEU A 10 7.14 -26.98 2.62
C LEU A 10 8.62 -26.97 3.03
N ALA A 11 9.14 -25.79 3.36
CA ALA A 11 10.50 -25.60 3.82
C ALA A 11 10.65 -25.75 5.34
N ASP A 12 9.68 -26.36 6.04
CA ASP A 12 9.67 -26.53 7.50
C ASP A 12 9.92 -25.22 8.27
N PHE A 13 9.36 -24.12 7.77
CA PHE A 13 9.54 -22.77 8.32
C PHE A 13 11.00 -22.28 8.31
N ASN A 14 11.87 -22.88 7.49
CA ASN A 14 13.20 -22.37 7.23
C ASN A 14 13.17 -21.33 6.11
N CYS A 15 13.51 -20.09 6.46
CA CYS A 15 13.47 -18.97 5.52
C CYS A 15 14.49 -19.11 4.37
N TYR A 16 15.62 -19.79 4.57
CA TYR A 16 16.64 -19.98 3.53
C TYR A 16 16.19 -21.02 2.50
N GLU A 17 15.66 -22.14 2.98
CA GLU A 17 15.14 -23.19 2.10
C GLU A 17 13.88 -22.71 1.37
N ALA A 18 13.02 -21.92 2.02
CA ALA A 18 11.86 -21.33 1.37
C ALA A 18 12.23 -20.42 0.19
N VAL A 19 13.31 -19.64 0.29
CA VAL A 19 13.80 -18.81 -0.83
C VAL A 19 14.32 -19.69 -1.97
N ARG A 20 15.02 -20.78 -1.66
CA ARG A 20 15.52 -21.74 -2.66
C ARG A 20 14.38 -22.43 -3.39
N GLU A 21 13.40 -22.93 -2.65
CA GLU A 21 12.21 -23.58 -3.20
C GLU A 21 11.36 -22.60 -4.01
N TYR A 22 11.21 -21.36 -3.54
CA TYR A 22 10.47 -20.34 -4.29
C TYR A 22 11.14 -20.02 -5.63
N ARG A 23 12.46 -19.88 -5.64
CA ARG A 23 13.23 -19.67 -6.87
C ARG A 23 13.12 -20.86 -7.83
N ARG A 24 13.17 -22.08 -7.30
CA ARG A 24 13.05 -23.33 -8.09
C ARG A 24 11.67 -23.45 -8.74
N GLN A 25 10.61 -23.16 -7.99
CA GLN A 25 9.23 -23.30 -8.47
C GLN A 25 8.78 -22.13 -9.34
N PHE A 26 9.32 -20.92 -9.13
CA PHE A 26 8.91 -19.70 -9.82
C PHE A 26 10.11 -18.89 -10.37
N PRO A 27 10.87 -19.44 -11.33
CA PRO A 27 12.11 -18.82 -11.81
C PRO A 27 11.92 -17.45 -12.47
N HIS A 28 10.74 -17.20 -13.06
CA HIS A 28 10.42 -15.94 -13.74
C HIS A 28 9.80 -14.87 -12.82
N ARG A 29 9.59 -15.16 -11.53
CA ARG A 29 9.03 -14.19 -10.58
C ARG A 29 10.13 -13.49 -9.82
N ARG A 30 9.84 -12.28 -9.33
CA ARG A 30 10.69 -11.61 -8.34
C ARG A 30 10.79 -12.50 -7.11
N ILE A 31 12.02 -12.88 -6.76
CA ILE A 31 12.32 -13.73 -5.61
C ILE A 31 12.27 -12.87 -4.35
N PRO A 32 11.44 -13.21 -3.35
CA PRO A 32 11.43 -12.44 -2.12
C PRO A 32 12.59 -12.75 -1.21
N ASP A 33 12.87 -11.80 -0.32
CA ASP A 33 13.89 -11.97 0.70
C ASP A 33 13.40 -12.96 1.78
N ARG A 34 14.35 -13.58 2.48
CA ARG A 34 14.11 -14.49 3.60
C ARG A 34 13.23 -13.84 4.67
N ARG A 35 13.41 -12.53 4.92
CA ARG A 35 12.60 -11.77 5.88
C ARG A 35 11.14 -11.63 5.43
N THR A 36 10.88 -11.60 4.12
CA THR A 36 9.51 -11.54 3.60
C THR A 36 8.71 -12.77 4.00
N PHE A 37 9.31 -13.97 3.95
CA PHE A 37 8.64 -15.20 4.39
C PHE A 37 8.28 -15.17 5.87
N ALA A 38 9.25 -14.81 6.74
CA ALA A 38 9.02 -14.68 8.17
C ALA A 38 7.96 -13.62 8.50
N ASN A 39 8.05 -12.44 7.88
CA ASN A 39 7.13 -11.34 8.15
C ASN A 39 5.70 -11.65 7.69
N VAL A 40 5.53 -12.28 6.53
CA VAL A 40 4.21 -12.68 6.03
C VAL A 40 3.59 -13.74 6.94
N PHE A 41 4.39 -14.71 7.39
CA PHE A 41 3.91 -15.74 8.32
C PHE A 41 3.54 -15.15 9.69
N GLN A 42 4.41 -14.31 10.24
CA GLN A 42 4.16 -13.64 11.52
C GLN A 42 2.89 -12.78 11.46
N PHE A 43 2.76 -11.96 10.42
CA PHE A 43 1.56 -11.15 10.19
C PHE A 43 0.29 -11.99 10.08
N PHE A 44 0.35 -13.15 9.40
CA PHE A 44 -0.78 -14.07 9.32
C PHE A 44 -1.12 -14.67 10.69
N ARG A 45 -0.13 -15.03 11.51
CA ARG A 45 -0.39 -15.51 12.87
C ARG A 45 -1.03 -14.43 13.75
N ASP A 46 -0.58 -13.19 13.61
CA ASP A 46 -1.02 -12.08 14.47
C ASP A 46 -2.41 -11.55 14.07
N HIS A 47 -2.74 -11.57 12.78
CA HIS A 47 -3.95 -10.92 12.25
C HIS A 47 -4.91 -11.85 11.51
N GLY A 48 -4.58 -13.12 11.33
CA GLY A 48 -5.42 -14.11 10.62
C GLY A 48 -5.61 -13.83 9.12
N ARG A 49 -4.91 -12.83 8.55
CA ARG A 49 -4.99 -12.43 7.14
C ARG A 49 -3.59 -12.19 6.57
N TYR A 50 -3.43 -12.27 5.25
CA TYR A 50 -2.16 -11.97 4.61
C TYR A 50 -1.91 -10.46 4.49
N PRO A 51 -0.65 -10.00 4.59
CA PRO A 51 -0.33 -8.63 4.22
C PRO A 51 -0.56 -8.47 2.71
N ASN A 52 -1.25 -7.39 2.30
CA ASN A 52 -1.72 -7.09 0.92
C ASN A 52 -3.16 -7.51 0.58
N GLN A 53 -4.11 -7.28 1.48
CA GLN A 53 -5.52 -7.15 1.05
C GLN A 53 -5.93 -5.70 0.81
N GLU A 54 -5.26 -4.75 1.46
CA GLU A 54 -5.39 -3.32 1.18
C GLU A 54 -4.20 -2.91 0.31
N ILE A 55 -4.37 -2.94 -1.01
CA ILE A 55 -3.51 -2.06 -1.80
C ILE A 55 -3.91 -0.66 -1.36
N ARG A 56 -3.07 0.02 -0.57
CA ARG A 56 -3.19 1.46 -0.28
C ARG A 56 -2.91 2.27 -1.56
N HIS A 57 -3.65 2.02 -2.63
CA HIS A 57 -4.12 3.07 -3.51
C HIS A 57 -5.28 3.68 -2.70
N GLU A 58 -5.13 4.57 -1.75
CA GLU A 58 -4.35 5.78 -1.74
C GLU A 58 -3.69 5.95 -0.37
N ARG A 59 -2.38 6.22 -0.32
CA ARG A 59 -1.92 7.12 0.75
C ARG A 59 -2.43 8.50 0.35
N VAL A 60 -3.67 8.81 0.70
CA VAL A 60 -4.18 10.19 0.76
C VAL A 60 -3.15 10.94 1.60
N ARG A 61 -2.29 11.73 0.95
CA ARG A 61 -1.18 12.47 1.59
C ARG A 61 -1.68 13.71 2.33
N PHE A 62 -2.98 13.79 2.60
CA PHE A 62 -3.53 14.79 3.47
C PHE A 62 -3.15 14.41 4.89
N ARG A 63 -2.27 15.19 5.50
CA ARG A 63 -2.02 15.09 6.94
C ARG A 63 -3.29 15.38 7.74
N ASN A 64 -4.24 16.13 7.16
CA ASN A 64 -5.50 16.54 7.74
C ASN A 64 -6.67 16.19 6.82
N MET A 65 -7.61 15.39 7.32
CA MET A 65 -8.85 15.05 6.63
C MET A 65 -9.75 16.28 6.40
N ILE A 66 -9.70 17.27 7.30
CA ILE A 66 -10.41 18.55 7.17
C ILE A 66 -9.97 19.32 5.92
N ASP A 67 -8.68 19.28 5.59
CA ASP A 67 -8.16 19.93 4.39
C ASP A 67 -8.60 19.20 3.12
N TYR A 68 -8.82 17.88 3.22
CA TYR A 68 -9.32 17.09 2.11
C TYR A 68 -10.76 17.50 1.76
N ASP A 69 -11.62 17.53 2.77
CA ASP A 69 -13.04 17.82 2.59
C ASP A 69 -13.27 19.24 2.03
N ARG A 70 -12.52 20.23 2.53
CA ARG A 70 -12.62 21.62 2.05
C ARG A 70 -12.24 21.83 0.59
N VAL A 71 -11.31 21.03 0.08
CA VAL A 71 -10.90 21.13 -1.33
C VAL A 71 -11.89 20.37 -2.20
N LEU A 72 -12.35 19.20 -1.75
CA LEU A 72 -13.37 18.43 -2.44
C LEU A 72 -14.66 19.25 -2.59
N GLU A 73 -15.18 19.81 -1.50
CA GLU A 73 -16.36 20.69 -1.48
C GLU A 73 -16.18 21.87 -2.46
N HIS A 74 -15.01 22.52 -2.46
CA HIS A 74 -14.74 23.62 -3.39
C HIS A 74 -14.81 23.21 -4.87
N PHE A 75 -14.30 22.03 -5.24
CA PHE A 75 -14.36 21.52 -6.62
C PHE A 75 -15.73 20.98 -7.00
N GLU A 76 -16.49 20.44 -6.05
CA GLU A 76 -17.88 20.03 -6.26
C GLU A 76 -18.76 21.25 -6.56
N GLU A 77 -18.59 22.34 -5.80
CA GLU A 77 -19.32 23.59 -6.04
C GLU A 77 -18.84 24.35 -7.27
N ASN A 78 -17.53 24.28 -7.58
CA ASN A 78 -16.91 25.05 -8.65
C ASN A 78 -16.00 24.19 -9.55
N PRO A 79 -16.55 23.30 -10.42
CA PRO A 79 -15.77 22.31 -11.16
C PRO A 79 -14.70 22.87 -12.10
N HIS A 80 -14.89 24.10 -12.59
CA HIS A 80 -13.98 24.77 -13.53
C HIS A 80 -13.01 25.74 -12.85
N THR A 81 -12.93 25.72 -11.51
CA THR A 81 -11.98 26.56 -10.77
C THR A 81 -10.54 26.09 -10.99
N SER A 82 -9.60 27.03 -11.01
CA SER A 82 -8.17 26.71 -11.11
C SER A 82 -7.64 26.25 -9.75
N LEU A 83 -6.62 25.39 -9.73
CA LEU A 83 -5.91 24.97 -8.51
C LEU A 83 -5.46 26.15 -7.63
N ARG A 84 -5.04 27.26 -8.24
CA ARG A 84 -4.67 28.50 -7.52
C ARG A 84 -5.85 29.14 -6.80
N ARG A 85 -7.04 29.15 -7.41
CA ARG A 85 -8.26 29.69 -6.80
C ARG A 85 -8.76 28.79 -5.67
N ALA A 86 -8.73 27.48 -5.87
CA ALA A 86 -9.01 26.51 -4.81
C ALA A 86 -8.05 26.68 -3.63
N SER A 87 -6.76 26.90 -3.89
CA SER A 87 -5.74 27.16 -2.88
C SER A 87 -6.06 28.39 -2.03
N LEU A 88 -6.52 29.47 -2.66
CA LEU A 88 -6.92 30.70 -1.94
C LEU A 88 -8.23 30.52 -1.16
N ALA A 89 -9.18 29.75 -1.69
CA ALA A 89 -10.48 29.55 -1.06
C ALA A 89 -10.41 28.62 0.16
N SER A 90 -9.60 27.56 0.08
CA SER A 90 -9.50 26.54 1.13
C SER A 90 -8.33 26.75 2.09
N ASP A 91 -7.52 27.81 1.89
CA ASP A 91 -6.27 28.11 2.63
C ASP A 91 -5.27 26.94 2.63
N ILE A 92 -5.21 26.19 1.52
CA ILE A 92 -4.37 25.01 1.37
C ILE A 92 -3.35 25.24 0.25
N PRO A 93 -2.06 24.93 0.45
CA PRO A 93 -1.05 25.13 -0.58
C PRO A 93 -1.38 24.38 -1.87
N THR A 94 -1.17 25.04 -3.01
CA THR A 94 -1.46 24.47 -4.35
C THR A 94 -0.74 23.14 -4.59
N ARG A 95 0.47 22.94 -4.01
CA ARG A 95 1.23 21.68 -4.07
C ARG A 95 0.50 20.52 -3.39
N THR A 96 -0.29 20.79 -2.36
CA THR A 96 -1.11 19.81 -1.65
C THR A 96 -2.36 19.49 -2.47
N ILE A 97 -2.98 20.52 -3.08
CA ILE A 97 -4.17 20.34 -3.93
C ILE A 97 -3.85 19.55 -5.20
N HIS A 98 -2.68 19.74 -5.81
CA HIS A 98 -2.24 18.97 -6.98
C HIS A 98 -2.06 17.45 -6.69
N GLN A 99 -2.15 17.03 -5.43
CA GLN A 99 -2.04 15.60 -5.05
C GLN A 99 -3.41 14.92 -4.88
N PHE A 100 -4.52 15.66 -5.06
CA PHE A 100 -5.83 15.05 -5.35
C PHE A 100 -5.78 14.41 -6.74
#